data_AF-A0A662VG26-F1
#
_entry.id   AF-A0A662VG26-F1
#
_cell.length_a   1.000
_cell.length_b   1.000
_cell.length_c   1.000
_cell.angle_alpha   90.00
_cell.angle_beta   90.00
_cell.angle_gamma   90.00
#
_symmetry.space_group_name_H-M   'P 1'
#
loop_
_entity.id
_entity.type
_entity.pdbx_description
1 polymer ?
#
loop_
_entity_poly.entity_id
_entity_poly.type
_entity_poly.pdbx_seq_one_letter_code
_entity_poly.pdbx_strand_id
1 'polypeptide(L)'
;ASFVARGFAGDVEHLKYIIKEAIKHKGFSFIDVLQPCVTFDRTHTYAWYRQRIYKLEETNHNPRNWEEAMKKAYEWGDKIPIGIFYIEEKPIMEERLEPIKNNPPLAYLPLKPRKISDILEKYFALTK
;
A
#
# COMPACT_ATOMS: atom_id res chain seq x y z
N ALA A 1 3.49 -3.81 -4.05
CA ALA A 1 3.56 -2.87 -2.91
C ALA A 1 4.86 -3.11 -2.18
N SER A 2 5.46 -2.08 -1.58
CA SER A 2 6.69 -2.24 -0.77
C SER A 2 6.40 -2.22 0.73
N PHE A 3 5.14 -2.05 1.12
CA PHE A 3 4.61 -2.40 2.43
C PHE A 3 3.31 -3.18 2.24
N VAL A 4 3.18 -4.34 2.88
CA VAL A 4 2.00 -5.22 2.80
C VAL A 4 1.64 -5.66 4.20
N ALA A 5 0.39 -5.45 4.58
CA ALA A 5 -0.15 -5.88 5.87
C ALA A 5 -1.59 -6.38 5.73
N ARG A 6 -2.03 -7.17 6.72
CA ARG A 6 -3.43 -7.51 6.91
C ARG A 6 -3.84 -7.16 8.33
N GLY A 7 -4.92 -6.43 8.52
CA GLY A 7 -5.47 -6.07 9.82
C GLY A 7 -6.86 -6.63 10.06
N PHE A 8 -7.36 -6.52 11.28
CA PHE A 8 -8.73 -6.91 11.63
C PHE A 8 -9.45 -5.74 12.30
N ALA A 9 -10.60 -5.35 11.76
CA ALA A 9 -11.37 -4.22 12.29
C ALA A 9 -11.86 -4.42 13.73
N GLY A 10 -11.96 -5.66 14.20
CA GLY A 10 -12.29 -5.97 15.59
C GLY A 10 -11.12 -5.88 16.59
N ASP A 11 -9.88 -5.68 16.12
CA ASP A 11 -8.71 -5.35 16.95
C ASP A 11 -8.20 -3.96 16.58
N VAL A 12 -8.85 -2.95 17.15
CA VAL A 12 -8.66 -1.54 16.80
C VAL A 12 -7.23 -1.07 17.10
N GLU A 13 -6.64 -1.49 18.23
CA GLU A 13 -5.28 -1.06 18.58
C GLU A 13 -4.22 -1.66 17.66
N HIS A 14 -4.37 -2.94 17.27
CA HIS A 14 -3.47 -3.55 16.29
C HIS A 14 -3.64 -2.96 14.89
N LEU A 15 -4.88 -2.71 14.45
CA LEU A 15 -5.14 -2.06 13.15
C LEU A 15 -4.57 -0.63 13.11
N LYS A 16 -4.74 0.13 14.19
CA LYS A 16 -4.13 1.47 14.35
C LYS A 16 -2.60 1.40 14.28
N TYR A 17 -1.98 0.41 14.90
CA TYR A 17 -0.54 0.18 14.78
C TYR A 17 -0.13 -0.05 13.31
N ILE A 18 -0.80 -0.98 12.61
CA ILE A 18 -0.52 -1.27 11.19
C ILE A 18 -0.64 -0.02 10.33
N ILE A 19 -1.73 0.74 10.49
CA ILE A 19 -1.97 1.97 9.70
C ILE A 19 -0.88 3.01 9.98
N LYS A 20 -0.45 3.17 11.24
CA LYS A 20 0.63 4.09 11.59
C LYS A 20 1.95 3.70 10.91
N GLU A 21 2.30 2.42 10.91
CA GLU A 21 3.53 1.96 10.24
C GLU A 21 3.41 2.09 8.71
N ALA A 22 2.24 1.83 8.14
CA ALA A 22 1.97 2.02 6.72
C ALA A 22 2.09 3.49 6.27
N ILE A 23 1.68 4.45 7.11
CA ILE A 23 1.82 5.90 6.85
C ILE A 23 3.27 6.35 6.93
N LYS A 24 4.04 5.81 7.89
CA LYS A 24 5.48 6.11 8.03
C LYS A 24 6.30 5.54 6.88
N HIS A 25 5.82 4.46 6.26
CA HIS A 25 6.51 3.79 5.17
C HIS A 25 6.71 4.72 3.97
N LYS A 26 7.95 4.82 3.49
CA LYS A 26 8.28 5.57 2.27
C LYS A 26 8.02 4.70 1.04
N GLY A 27 6.78 4.67 0.59
CA GLY A 27 6.38 3.98 -0.63
C GLY A 27 4.92 3.59 -0.64
N PHE A 28 4.53 2.77 -1.61
CA PHE A 28 3.16 2.28 -1.71
C PHE A 28 2.90 1.19 -0.66
N SER A 29 1.98 1.50 0.25
CA SER A 29 1.50 0.62 1.31
C SER A 29 0.14 0.03 0.98
N PHE A 30 0.00 -1.28 1.12
CA PHE A 30 -1.26 -2.00 0.96
C PHE A 30 -1.66 -2.65 2.29
N ILE A 31 -2.90 -2.41 2.73
CA ILE A 31 -3.47 -2.99 3.95
C ILE A 31 -4.79 -3.67 3.60
N ASP A 32 -4.84 -4.98 3.77
CA ASP A 32 -6.06 -5.77 3.71
C ASP A 32 -6.75 -5.75 5.08
N VAL A 33 -7.94 -5.15 5.20
CA VAL A 33 -8.65 -5.06 6.48
C VAL A 33 -9.80 -6.06 6.51
N LEU A 34 -9.65 -7.11 7.31
CA LEU A 34 -10.72 -8.05 7.61
C LEU A 34 -11.81 -7.33 8.39
N GLN A 35 -12.94 -7.06 7.75
CA GLN A 35 -14.07 -6.33 8.32
C GLN A 35 -15.37 -7.12 8.11
N PRO A 36 -15.94 -7.71 9.18
CA PRO A 36 -17.22 -8.40 9.12
C PRO A 36 -18.36 -7.48 8.65
N CYS A 37 -19.14 -7.94 7.67
CA CYS A 37 -20.40 -7.30 7.29
C CYS A 37 -21.56 -7.95 8.06
N VAL A 38 -22.00 -7.31 9.15
CA VAL A 38 -23.02 -7.84 10.06
C VAL A 38 -24.40 -8.11 9.41
N THR A 39 -24.67 -7.48 8.27
CA THR A 39 -25.97 -7.58 7.58
C THR A 39 -26.04 -8.78 6.65
N PHE A 40 -25.02 -8.99 5.81
CA PHE A 40 -25.08 -9.93 4.69
C PHE A 40 -24.19 -11.16 4.87
N ASP A 41 -23.04 -11.05 5.53
CA ASP A 41 -22.14 -12.18 5.75
C ASP A 41 -22.29 -12.71 7.18
N ARG A 42 -23.09 -13.77 7.31
CA ARG A 42 -23.34 -14.45 8.58
C ARG A 42 -22.31 -15.52 8.92
N THR A 43 -21.37 -15.80 8.01
CA THR A 43 -20.34 -16.83 8.18
C THR A 43 -19.08 -16.19 8.75
N HIS A 44 -18.56 -15.13 8.12
CA HIS A 44 -17.32 -14.46 8.52
C HIS A 44 -17.58 -13.35 9.55
N THR A 45 -18.12 -13.75 10.70
CA THR A 45 -18.44 -12.85 11.81
C THR A 45 -17.21 -12.41 12.60
N TYR A 46 -17.35 -11.42 13.48
CA TYR A 46 -16.29 -11.03 14.42
C TYR A 46 -15.77 -12.21 15.25
N ALA A 47 -16.66 -13.07 15.75
CA ALA A 47 -16.28 -14.23 16.52
C ALA A 47 -15.49 -15.26 15.68
N TRP A 48 -15.92 -15.47 14.43
CA TRP A 48 -15.25 -16.38 13.50
C TRP A 48 -13.79 -15.96 13.26
N TYR A 49 -13.55 -14.68 12.99
CA TYR A 49 -12.20 -14.15 12.83
C TYR A 49 -11.39 -14.21 14.12
N ARG A 50 -11.94 -13.78 15.27
CA ARG A 50 -11.21 -13.77 16.56
C ARG A 50 -10.63 -15.13 16.94
N GLN A 51 -11.28 -16.22 16.57
CA GLN A 51 -10.82 -17.58 16.84
C GLN A 51 -9.67 -18.03 15.93
N ARG A 52 -9.49 -17.38 14.77
CA ARG A 52 -8.57 -17.81 13.70
C ARG A 52 -7.38 -16.88 13.54
N ILE A 53 -7.55 -15.61 13.88
CA ILE A 53 -6.47 -14.63 13.69
C ILE A 53 -5.32 -14.86 14.66
N TYR A 54 -4.10 -14.62 14.19
CA TYR A 54 -2.92 -14.50 15.04
C TYR A 54 -1.99 -13.42 14.48
N LYS A 55 -1.21 -12.79 15.35
CA LYS A 55 -0.35 -11.65 14.98
C LYS A 55 1.01 -12.15 14.53
N LEU A 56 1.45 -11.74 13.35
CA LEU A 56 2.79 -12.05 12.84
C LEU A 56 3.87 -11.44 13.73
N GLU A 57 3.60 -10.30 14.38
CA GLU A 57 4.50 -9.64 15.34
C GLU A 57 4.81 -10.50 16.58
N GLU A 58 3.96 -11.49 16.89
CA GLU A 58 4.14 -12.43 18.01
C GLU A 58 4.87 -13.72 17.58
N THR A 59 5.30 -13.78 16.32
CA THR A 59 6.00 -14.93 15.73
C THR A 59 7.41 -14.55 15.28
N ASN A 60 8.20 -15.53 14.82
CA ASN A 60 9.53 -15.28 14.25
C ASN A 60 9.48 -14.87 12.77
N HIS A 61 8.40 -14.20 12.34
CA HIS A 61 8.21 -13.81 10.95
C HIS A 61 9.20 -12.72 10.54
N ASN A 62 9.88 -12.90 9.41
CA ASN A 62 10.75 -11.87 8.85
C ASN A 62 10.03 -11.07 7.74
N PRO A 63 9.62 -9.81 7.98
CA PRO A 63 8.91 -8.99 6.99
C PRO A 63 9.80 -8.54 5.83
N ARG A 64 11.11 -8.82 5.84
CA ARG A 64 12.02 -8.58 4.71
C ARG A 64 12.14 -9.79 3.78
N ASN A 65 11.56 -10.94 4.14
CA ASN A 65 11.58 -12.16 3.33
C ASN A 65 10.30 -12.29 2.48
N TRP A 66 10.43 -12.03 1.18
CA TRP A 66 9.30 -12.09 0.23
C TRP A 66 8.64 -13.47 0.14
N GLU A 67 9.44 -14.55 0.12
CA GLU A 67 8.90 -15.91 -0.04
C GLU A 67 8.08 -16.32 1.19
N GLU A 68 8.59 -15.99 2.38
CA GLU A 68 7.91 -16.24 3.64
C GLU A 68 6.63 -15.40 3.76
N ALA A 69 6.71 -14.11 3.40
CA ALA A 69 5.56 -13.21 3.36
C ALA A 69 4.45 -13.76 2.47
N MET A 70 4.81 -14.26 1.27
CA MET A 70 3.86 -14.85 0.34
C MET A 70 3.23 -16.13 0.89
N LYS A 71 4.02 -17.04 1.47
CA LYS A 71 3.51 -18.25 2.12
C LYS A 71 2.50 -17.92 3.23
N LYS A 72 2.80 -16.93 4.07
CA LYS A 72 1.88 -16.44 5.09
C LYS A 72 0.63 -15.80 4.51
N ALA A 73 0.74 -15.03 3.42
CA ALA A 73 -0.41 -14.35 2.83
C ALA A 73 -1.50 -15.32 2.33
N TYR A 74 -1.08 -16.51 1.88
CA TYR A 74 -1.97 -17.60 1.46
C TYR A 74 -2.55 -18.43 2.61
N GLU A 75 -2.09 -18.26 3.83
CA GLU A 75 -2.61 -19.00 4.98
C GLU A 75 -4.05 -18.54 5.28
N TRP A 76 -4.99 -19.49 5.23
CA TRP A 76 -6.42 -19.24 5.43
C TRP A 76 -7.11 -20.50 5.98
N GLY A 77 -8.29 -20.33 6.58
CA GLY A 77 -9.07 -21.42 7.18
C GLY A 77 -8.95 -21.42 8.69
N ASP A 78 -8.25 -22.40 9.27
CA ASP A 78 -8.14 -22.55 10.73
C ASP A 78 -7.29 -21.47 11.40
N LYS A 79 -6.31 -20.95 10.67
CA LYS A 79 -5.46 -19.84 11.10
C LYS A 79 -5.36 -18.80 10.01
N ILE A 80 -5.40 -17.53 10.42
CA ILE A 80 -5.36 -16.38 9.52
C ILE A 80 -4.33 -15.40 10.08
N PRO A 81 -3.17 -15.24 9.45
CA PRO A 81 -2.20 -14.25 9.91
C PRO A 81 -2.74 -12.84 9.70
N ILE A 82 -2.52 -11.99 10.71
CA ILE A 82 -2.66 -10.54 10.64
C ILE A 82 -1.34 -9.91 11.10
N GLY A 83 -1.10 -8.66 10.73
CA GLY A 83 0.14 -7.95 10.98
C GLY A 83 0.82 -7.52 9.70
N ILE A 84 2.09 -7.15 9.81
CA ILE A 84 2.91 -6.75 8.67
C ILE A 84 3.56 -7.99 8.06
N PHE A 85 3.26 -8.25 6.77
CA PHE A 85 3.78 -9.38 6.02
C PHE A 85 5.07 -9.03 5.29
N TYR A 86 5.15 -7.81 4.75
CA TYR A 86 6.28 -7.43 3.92
C TYR A 86 6.59 -5.94 4.05
N ILE A 87 7.86 -5.59 4.20
CA ILE A 87 8.38 -4.22 4.11
C ILE A 87 9.64 -4.25 3.26
N GLU A 88 9.78 -3.30 2.35
CA GLU A 88 10.96 -3.11 1.53
C GLU A 88 11.17 -1.63 1.22
N GLU A 89 12.41 -1.17 1.28
CA GLU A 89 12.74 0.19 0.87
C GLU A 89 13.09 0.19 -0.61
N LYS A 90 12.31 0.91 -1.41
CA LYS A 90 12.48 1.05 -2.86
C LYS A 90 12.28 2.51 -3.26
N PRO A 91 12.97 2.99 -4.31
CA PRO A 91 12.75 4.34 -4.80
C PRO A 91 11.28 4.55 -5.18
N ILE A 92 10.67 5.59 -4.60
CA ILE A 92 9.27 5.95 -4.82
C ILE A 92 9.08 6.59 -6.20
N MET A 93 7.83 6.73 -6.66
CA MET A 93 7.56 7.26 -8.00
C MET A 93 8.09 8.69 -8.15
N GLU A 94 7.92 9.50 -7.10
CA GLU A 94 8.32 10.89 -7.00
C GLU A 94 9.83 11.07 -7.19
N GLU A 95 10.63 10.09 -6.75
CA GLU A 95 12.10 10.09 -6.90
C GLU A 95 12.55 9.72 -8.31
N ARG A 96 11.65 9.16 -9.14
CA ARG A 96 11.93 8.75 -10.52
C ARG A 96 11.49 9.79 -11.56
N LEU A 97 10.70 10.78 -11.15
CA LEU A 97 10.16 11.81 -12.02
C LEU A 97 10.92 13.11 -11.80
N GLU A 98 11.83 13.45 -12.71
CA GLU A 98 12.62 14.70 -12.65
C GLU A 98 11.78 15.97 -12.39
N PRO A 99 10.59 16.15 -13.00
CA PRO A 99 9.75 17.31 -12.72
C PRO A 99 9.25 17.39 -11.27
N ILE A 100 9.25 16.28 -10.52
CA ILE A 100 8.74 16.19 -9.14
C ILE A 100 9.91 16.14 -8.14
N LYS A 101 10.92 15.31 -8.42
CA LYS A 101 12.05 15.02 -7.54
C LYS A 101 12.77 16.28 -7.03
N ASN A 102 13.02 17.24 -7.91
CA ASN A 102 13.84 18.42 -7.63
C ASN A 102 13.03 19.72 -7.57
N ASN A 103 11.70 19.64 -7.54
CA ASN A 103 10.82 20.81 -7.58
C ASN A 103 9.83 20.81 -6.41
N PRO A 104 9.31 21.99 -6.00
CA PRO A 104 8.18 22.05 -5.09
C PRO A 104 6.94 21.38 -5.72
N PRO A 105 5.90 21.08 -4.91
CA PRO A 105 4.63 20.58 -5.42
C PRO A 105 4.14 21.41 -6.62
N LEU A 106 3.57 20.73 -7.62
CA LEU A 106 3.16 21.35 -8.89
C LEU A 106 2.25 22.57 -8.71
N ALA A 107 1.44 22.58 -7.65
CA ALA A 107 0.56 23.70 -7.30
C ALA A 107 1.29 25.03 -7.01
N TYR A 108 2.58 24.96 -6.65
CA TYR A 108 3.40 26.14 -6.36
C TYR A 108 4.37 26.50 -7.50
N LEU A 109 4.41 25.69 -8.57
CA LEU A 109 5.24 26.01 -9.73
C LEU A 109 4.58 27.10 -10.57
N PRO A 110 5.35 28.09 -11.06
CA PRO A 110 4.83 29.10 -11.96
C PRO A 110 4.36 28.44 -13.27
N LEU A 111 3.12 28.73 -13.67
CA LEU A 111 2.60 28.29 -14.96
C LEU A 111 3.37 29.01 -16.07
N LYS A 112 4.13 28.25 -16.86
CA LYS A 112 4.79 28.72 -18.09
C LYS A 112 4.09 28.08 -19.29
N PRO A 113 2.89 28.57 -19.68
CA PRO A 113 2.19 28.00 -20.82
C PRO A 113 3.05 28.17 -22.08
N ARG A 114 3.39 27.06 -22.74
CA ARG A 114 3.93 27.11 -24.09
C ARG A 114 2.79 27.44 -25.05
N LYS A 115 3.03 28.27 -26.06
CA LYS A 115 2.01 28.50 -27.07
C LYS A 115 1.82 27.20 -27.85
N ILE A 116 0.57 26.80 -28.04
CA ILE A 116 0.24 25.60 -28.81
C ILE A 116 0.80 25.70 -30.24
N SER A 117 0.86 26.92 -30.80
CA SER A 117 1.52 27.21 -32.09
C SER A 117 2.92 26.60 -32.18
N ASP A 118 3.73 26.75 -31.13
CA ASP A 118 5.14 26.32 -31.14
C ASP A 118 5.26 24.77 -31.22
N ILE A 119 4.27 24.07 -30.66
CA ILE A 119 4.18 22.60 -30.72
C ILE A 119 3.67 22.16 -32.10
N LEU A 120 2.63 22.82 -32.59
CA LEU A 120 2.03 22.53 -33.89
C LEU A 120 3.02 22.78 -35.03
N GLU A 121 3.74 23.90 -35.03
CA GLU A 121 4.76 24.24 -36.02
C GLU A 121 5.88 23.19 -36.04
N LYS A 122 6.34 22.75 -34.87
CA LYS A 122 7.33 21.67 -34.78
C LYS A 122 6.82 20.35 -35.38
N TYR A 123 5.55 20.01 -35.15
CA TYR A 123 4.96 18.79 -35.69
C TYR A 123 4.73 18.87 -37.21
N PHE A 124 4.24 20.00 -37.71
CA PHE A 124 4.05 20.24 -39.15
C PHE A 124 5.38 20.32 -39.92
N ALA A 125 6.46 20.77 -39.28
CA ALA A 125 7.80 20.76 -39.86
C ALA A 125 8.40 19.35 -39.98
N LEU A 126 7.98 18.39 -39.16
CA LEU A 126 8.45 16.99 -39.17
C LEU A 126 7.67 16.08 -40.15
N THR A 127 6.56 16.58 -40.70
CA THR A 127 5.67 15.85 -41.63
C THR A 127 5.83 16.29 -43.08
N LYS A 128 6.77 17.22 -43.33
CA LYS A 128 7.31 17.53 -44.67
C LYS A 128 8.65 16.85 -44.84
#